data_AF-A0A923PNU1-F1
#
_entry.id   AF-A0A923PNU1-F1
#
_cell.length_a   1.000
_cell.length_b   1.000
_cell.length_c   1.000
_cell.angle_alpha   90.00
_cell.angle_beta   90.00
_cell.angle_gamma   90.00
#
_symmetry.space_group_name_H-M   'P 1'
#
loop_
_entity.id
_entity.type
_entity.pdbx_description
1 polymer ?
#
loop_
_entity_poly.entity_id
_entity_poly.type
_entity_poly.pdbx_seq_one_letter_code
_entity_poly.pdbx_strand_id
1 'polypeptide(L)'
;MVLLLHTLIEGLIGLLFLFFPAWVQRLPGLGAGSGESFLLVTKMYGLAALLLALLSFLAWRKSASPQFVLTITGLLTAFHLGMALVQGLYNPDVRAMLSHFLLVVLLGAQFTRLRKQSWAEESK
;
A
#
# COMPACT_ATOMS: atom_id res chain seq x y z
N MET A 1 -12.14 5.65 -6.97
CA MET A 1 -10.93 6.40 -7.36
C MET A 1 -9.72 6.05 -6.50
N VAL A 2 -9.81 6.10 -5.16
CA VAL A 2 -8.69 5.79 -4.26
C VAL A 2 -8.06 4.41 -4.48
N LEU A 3 -8.84 3.32 -4.58
CA LEU A 3 -8.29 1.99 -4.90
C LEU A 3 -7.53 1.92 -6.23
N LEU A 4 -8.04 2.60 -7.27
CA LEU A 4 -7.37 2.63 -8.58
C LEU A 4 -6.05 3.42 -8.50
N LEU A 5 -6.05 4.55 -7.79
CA LEU A 5 -4.82 5.31 -7.55
C LEU A 5 -3.79 4.47 -6.79
N HIS A 6 -4.22 3.78 -5.74
CA HIS A 6 -3.38 2.87 -4.97
C HIS A 6 -2.80 1.74 -5.85
N THR A 7 -3.63 1.10 -6.68
CA THR A 7 -3.16 0.12 -7.68
C THR A 7 -2.05 0.66 -8.55
N LEU A 8 -2.19 1.89 -9.06
CA LEU A 8 -1.18 2.48 -9.95
C LEU A 8 0.12 2.77 -9.20
N ILE A 9 0.04 3.30 -7.99
CA ILE A 9 1.21 3.61 -7.15
C ILE A 9 1.96 2.31 -6.81
N GLU A 10 1.28 1.33 -6.20
CA GLU A 10 1.90 0.07 -5.81
C GLU A 10 2.37 -0.74 -7.02
N GLY A 11 1.63 -0.70 -8.12
CA GLY A 11 2.01 -1.35 -9.37
C GLY A 11 3.32 -0.77 -9.93
N LEU A 12 3.44 0.55 -9.97
CA LEU A 12 4.66 1.24 -10.40
C LEU A 12 5.84 0.91 -9.47
N ILE A 13 5.63 1.01 -8.16
CA ILE A 13 6.67 0.68 -7.16
C ILE A 13 7.11 -0.77 -7.29
N GLY A 14 6.17 -1.71 -7.45
CA GLY A 14 6.44 -3.12 -7.62
C GLY A 14 7.29 -3.42 -8.85
N LEU A 15 6.92 -2.83 -9.99
CA LEU A 15 7.70 -2.96 -11.24
C LEU A 15 9.09 -2.35 -11.10
N LEU A 16 9.21 -1.16 -10.49
CA LEU A 16 10.50 -0.51 -10.25
C LEU A 16 11.42 -1.37 -9.38
N PHE A 17 10.91 -1.95 -8.30
CA PHE A 17 11.70 -2.76 -7.37
C PHE A 17 12.13 -4.10 -7.98
N LEU A 18 11.30 -4.69 -8.85
CA LEU A 18 11.62 -5.97 -9.50
C LEU A 18 12.62 -5.84 -10.65
N PHE A 19 12.42 -4.84 -11.52
CA PHE A 19 13.14 -4.72 -12.80
C PHE A 19 14.19 -3.62 -12.82
N PHE A 20 14.06 -2.61 -11.94
CA PHE A 20 14.96 -1.46 -11.88
C PHE A 20 15.49 -1.22 -10.45
N PRO A 21 16.05 -2.23 -9.77
CA PRO A 21 16.45 -2.13 -8.36
C PRO A 21 17.50 -1.04 -8.08
N ALA A 22 18.33 -0.68 -9.07
CA ALA A 22 19.28 0.44 -8.96
C ALA A 22 18.59 1.80 -8.78
N TRP A 23 17.36 1.97 -9.30
CA TRP A 23 16.58 3.19 -9.10
C TRP A 23 16.05 3.31 -7.67
N VAL A 24 15.86 2.20 -6.97
CA VAL A 24 15.31 2.14 -5.61
C VAL A 24 16.22 2.86 -4.61
N GLN A 25 17.54 2.83 -4.83
CA GLN A 25 18.52 3.56 -4.00
C GLN A 25 18.38 5.09 -4.06
N ARG A 26 17.60 5.60 -5.02
CA ARG A 26 17.30 7.04 -5.14
C ARG A 26 16.05 7.44 -4.37
N LEU A 27 15.28 6.47 -3.86
CA LEU A 27 14.07 6.76 -3.10
C LEU A 27 14.42 7.16 -1.66
N PRO A 28 13.76 8.19 -1.11
CA PRO A 28 13.96 8.58 0.28
C PRO A 28 13.72 7.42 1.25
N GLY A 29 14.58 7.27 2.25
CA GLY A 29 14.51 6.27 3.30
C GLY A 29 14.86 4.83 2.91
N LEU A 30 15.22 4.57 1.65
CA LEU A 30 15.94 3.35 1.29
C LEU A 30 17.41 3.72 1.29
N GLY A 31 18.10 3.42 2.39
CA GLY A 31 19.52 3.76 2.57
C GLY A 31 20.43 3.20 1.47
N ALA A 32 21.72 3.49 1.53
CA ALA A 32 22.73 2.97 0.62
C ALA A 32 23.00 1.46 0.85
N GLY A 33 21.96 0.63 0.69
CA GLY A 33 22.07 -0.81 0.77
C GLY A 33 22.82 -1.38 -0.43
N SER A 34 23.74 -2.29 -0.16
CA SER A 34 24.56 -2.97 -1.18
C SER A 34 24.62 -4.46 -0.92
N GLY A 35 24.90 -5.24 -1.98
CA GLY A 35 25.07 -6.70 -1.90
C GLY A 35 23.83 -7.50 -2.29
N GLU A 36 24.00 -8.81 -2.42
CA GLU A 36 22.97 -9.73 -2.93
C GLU A 36 21.74 -9.81 -2.05
N SER A 37 21.92 -9.78 -0.72
CA SER A 37 20.79 -9.79 0.23
C SER A 37 19.91 -8.54 0.12
N PHE A 38 20.52 -7.37 -0.10
CA PHE A 38 19.76 -6.13 -0.33
C PHE A 38 18.94 -6.19 -1.62
N LEU A 39 19.53 -6.74 -2.68
CA LEU A 39 18.85 -6.95 -3.96
C LEU A 39 17.66 -7.92 -3.81
N LEU A 40 17.86 -9.03 -3.10
CA LEU A 40 16.80 -10.01 -2.83
C LEU A 40 15.65 -9.35 -2.07
N VAL A 41 15.95 -8.64 -0.97
CA VAL A 41 14.94 -7.93 -0.18
C VAL A 41 14.20 -6.92 -1.06
N THR A 42 14.91 -6.12 -1.86
CA THR A 42 14.27 -5.16 -2.77
C THR A 42 13.29 -5.85 -3.72
N LYS A 43 13.65 -6.99 -4.29
CA LYS A 43 12.74 -7.77 -5.16
C LYS A 43 11.54 -8.33 -4.39
N MET A 44 11.72 -8.78 -3.14
CA MET A 44 10.61 -9.22 -2.29
C MET A 44 9.63 -8.09 -1.99
N TYR A 45 10.14 -6.89 -1.69
CA TYR A 45 9.31 -5.69 -1.53
C TYR A 45 8.56 -5.36 -2.83
N GLY A 46 9.21 -5.48 -3.98
CA GLY A 46 8.56 -5.29 -5.28
C GLY A 46 7.43 -6.28 -5.54
N LEU A 47 7.62 -7.55 -5.20
CA LEU A 47 6.57 -8.57 -5.32
C LEU A 47 5.40 -8.28 -4.37
N ALA A 48 5.68 -7.87 -3.14
CA ALA A 48 4.65 -7.47 -2.17
C ALA A 48 3.84 -6.28 -2.70
N ALA A 49 4.49 -5.25 -3.25
CA ALA A 49 3.80 -4.11 -3.85
C ALA A 49 2.91 -4.54 -5.03
N LEU A 50 3.37 -5.42 -5.91
CA LEU A 50 2.52 -5.96 -6.99
C LEU A 50 1.29 -6.73 -6.47
N LEU A 51 1.44 -7.50 -5.39
CA LEU A 51 0.32 -8.19 -4.77
C LEU A 51 -0.71 -7.18 -4.22
N LEU A 52 -0.26 -6.13 -3.53
CA LEU A 52 -1.13 -5.06 -3.04
C LEU A 52 -1.84 -4.34 -4.18
N ALA A 53 -1.12 -4.05 -5.27
CA ALA A 53 -1.68 -3.45 -6.46
C ALA A 53 -2.81 -4.31 -7.07
N LEU A 54 -2.59 -5.62 -7.15
CA LEU A 54 -3.56 -6.60 -7.64
C LEU A 54 -4.80 -6.66 -6.74
N LEU A 55 -4.63 -6.74 -5.42
CA LEU A 55 -5.74 -6.74 -4.47
C LEU A 55 -6.59 -5.47 -4.60
N SER A 56 -5.95 -4.31 -4.68
CA SER A 56 -6.63 -3.03 -4.93
C SER A 56 -7.36 -3.00 -6.26
N PHE A 57 -6.76 -3.56 -7.31
CA PHE A 57 -7.37 -3.60 -8.63
C PHE A 57 -8.62 -4.49 -8.63
N LEU A 58 -8.51 -5.67 -8.01
CA LEU A 58 -9.63 -6.60 -7.87
C LEU A 58 -10.76 -5.98 -7.05
N ALA A 59 -10.46 -5.29 -5.95
CA ALA A 59 -11.46 -4.57 -5.15
C ALA A 59 -12.11 -3.43 -5.94
N TRP A 60 -11.33 -2.66 -6.71
CA TRP A 60 -11.87 -1.64 -7.59
C TRP A 60 -12.80 -2.24 -8.66
N ARG A 61 -12.39 -3.33 -9.31
CA ARG A 61 -13.16 -4.01 -10.35
C ARG A 61 -14.43 -4.69 -9.82
N LYS A 62 -14.39 -5.19 -8.59
CA LYS A 62 -15.53 -5.81 -7.89
C LYS A 62 -16.26 -4.81 -6.98
N SER A 63 -16.39 -3.55 -7.41
CA SER A 63 -17.05 -2.50 -6.61
C SER A 63 -18.51 -2.82 -6.23
N ALA A 64 -19.17 -3.70 -6.98
CA ALA A 64 -20.53 -4.19 -6.69
C ALA A 64 -20.60 -5.20 -5.53
N SER A 65 -19.47 -5.60 -4.92
CA SER A 65 -19.43 -6.48 -3.75
C SER A 65 -18.92 -5.69 -2.53
N PRO A 66 -19.82 -5.02 -1.77
CA PRO A 66 -19.42 -4.09 -0.72
C PRO A 66 -18.53 -4.74 0.35
N GLN A 67 -18.85 -5.97 0.76
CA GLN A 67 -18.10 -6.69 1.78
C GLN A 67 -16.66 -7.02 1.32
N PHE A 68 -16.49 -7.39 0.05
CA PHE A 68 -15.16 -7.63 -0.52
C PHE A 68 -14.34 -6.35 -0.56
N VAL A 69 -14.93 -5.26 -1.06
CA VAL A 69 -14.26 -3.94 -1.11
C VAL A 69 -13.87 -3.47 0.29
N LEU A 70 -14.77 -3.62 1.26
CA LEU A 70 -14.54 -3.21 2.64
C LEU A 70 -13.42 -4.02 3.30
N THR A 71 -13.44 -5.34 3.12
CA THR A 71 -12.38 -6.24 3.61
C THR A 71 -11.02 -5.86 3.03
N ILE A 72 -10.93 -5.72 1.69
CA ILE A 72 -9.66 -5.39 1.04
C ILE A 72 -9.17 -3.99 1.46
N THR A 73 -10.05 -2.98 1.46
CA THR A 73 -9.66 -1.62 1.87
C THR A 73 -9.18 -1.60 3.32
N GLY A 74 -9.83 -2.36 4.22
CA GLY A 74 -9.41 -2.51 5.60
C GLY A 74 -8.03 -3.16 5.74
N LEU A 75 -7.78 -4.27 5.03
CA LEU A 75 -6.49 -4.95 5.02
C LEU A 75 -5.36 -4.06 4.49
N LEU A 76 -5.60 -3.34 3.39
CA LEU A 76 -4.62 -2.40 2.83
C LEU A 76 -4.32 -1.26 3.80
N THR A 77 -5.34 -0.72 4.47
CA THR A 77 -5.17 0.32 5.50
C THR A 77 -4.32 -0.19 6.65
N ALA A 78 -4.60 -1.39 7.16
CA ALA A 78 -3.85 -2.00 8.25
C ALA A 78 -2.39 -2.28 7.85
N PHE A 79 -2.16 -2.77 6.63
CA PHE A 79 -0.82 -3.01 6.11
C PHE A 79 0.00 -1.71 6.08
N HIS A 80 -0.54 -0.64 5.50
CA HIS A 80 0.17 0.64 5.43
C HIS A 80 0.35 1.29 6.80
N LEU A 81 -0.57 1.07 7.75
CA LEU A 81 -0.39 1.51 9.13
C LEU A 81 0.77 0.78 9.80
N GLY A 82 0.85 -0.54 9.64
CA GLY A 82 1.99 -1.33 10.11
C GLY A 82 3.31 -0.84 9.51
N MET A 83 3.34 -0.60 8.20
CA MET A 83 4.51 -0.03 7.52
C MET A 83 4.87 1.36 8.06
N ALA A 84 3.91 2.26 8.22
CA ALA A 84 4.15 3.60 8.77
C ALA A 84 4.74 3.53 10.18
N LEU A 85 4.23 2.64 11.04
CA LEU A 85 4.74 2.46 12.40
C LEU A 85 6.17 1.91 12.40
N VAL A 86 6.44 0.84 11.64
CA VAL A 86 7.78 0.26 11.53
C VAL A 86 8.77 1.30 10.98
N GLN A 87 8.43 1.99 9.91
CA GLN A 87 9.31 3.02 9.34
C GLN A 87 9.50 4.21 10.29
N GLY A 88 8.47 4.61 11.03
CA GLY A 88 8.58 5.69 12.02
C GLY A 88 9.47 5.35 13.21
N LEU A 89 9.55 4.07 13.59
CA LEU A 89 10.38 3.61 14.70
C LEU A 89 11.82 3.29 14.29
N TYR A 90 12.01 2.73 13.09
CA TYR A 90 13.28 2.13 12.69
C TYR A 90 13.97 2.80 11.50
N ASN A 91 13.30 3.70 10.77
CA ASN A 91 13.91 4.39 9.64
C ASN A 91 14.38 5.79 10.05
N PRO A 92 15.66 6.14 9.82
CA PRO A 92 16.15 7.50 10.10
C PRO A 92 15.52 8.58 9.20
N ASP A 93 14.93 8.20 8.06
CA ASP A 93 14.26 9.12 7.14
C ASP A 93 12.74 9.10 7.34
N VAL A 94 12.22 10.16 7.95
CA VAL A 94 10.78 10.34 8.22
C VAL A 94 9.91 10.26 6.96
N ARG A 95 10.45 10.54 5.77
CA ARG A 95 9.69 10.52 4.51
C ARG A 95 9.20 9.10 4.15
N ALA A 96 9.94 8.06 4.54
CA ALA A 96 9.52 6.68 4.33
C ALA A 96 8.28 6.31 5.17
N MET A 97 8.17 6.85 6.39
CA MET A 97 6.96 6.72 7.19
C MET A 97 5.81 7.54 6.57
N LEU A 98 6.06 8.78 6.19
CA LEU A 98 5.03 9.69 5.67
C LEU A 98 4.36 9.17 4.39
N SER A 99 5.11 8.53 3.49
CA SER A 99 4.54 7.95 2.26
C SER A 99 3.48 6.89 2.57
N HIS A 100 3.74 6.00 3.53
CA HIS A 100 2.77 5.00 3.97
C HIS A 100 1.64 5.63 4.79
N PHE A 101 1.94 6.60 5.65
CA PHE A 101 0.92 7.31 6.43
C PHE A 101 -0.11 8.02 5.55
N LEU A 102 0.32 8.64 4.44
CA LEU A 102 -0.60 9.23 3.46
C LEU A 102 -1.55 8.19 2.85
N LEU A 103 -1.06 6.98 2.55
CA LEU A 103 -1.90 5.88 2.07
C LEU A 103 -2.90 5.43 3.14
N VAL A 104 -2.51 5.39 4.41
CA VAL A 104 -3.42 5.12 5.54
C VAL A 104 -4.55 6.13 5.59
N VAL A 105 -4.26 7.43 5.46
CA VAL A 105 -5.28 8.47 5.48
C VAL A 105 -6.27 8.29 4.32
N LEU A 106 -5.77 8.06 3.09
CA LEU A 106 -6.62 7.89 1.91
C LEU A 106 -7.48 6.63 1.98
N LEU A 107 -6.88 5.48 2.29
CA LEU A 107 -7.57 4.20 2.36
C LEU A 107 -8.48 4.13 3.60
N GLY A 108 -8.05 4.67 4.74
CA GLY A 108 -8.84 4.74 5.97
C GLY A 108 -10.06 5.65 5.82
N ALA A 109 -9.93 6.80 5.14
CA ALA A 109 -11.07 7.64 4.81
C ALA A 109 -12.07 6.92 3.89
N GLN A 110 -11.57 6.15 2.91
CA GLN A 110 -12.44 5.32 2.08
C GLN A 110 -13.13 4.22 2.88
N PHE A 111 -12.39 3.51 3.75
CA PHE A 111 -12.91 2.43 4.58
C PHE A 111 -14.02 2.93 5.52
N THR A 112 -13.77 4.02 6.25
CA THR A 112 -14.76 4.60 7.17
C THR A 112 -16.01 5.06 6.44
N ARG A 113 -15.88 5.65 5.24
CA ARG A 113 -17.03 6.00 4.40
C ARG A 113 -17.86 4.79 4.00
N LEU A 114 -17.22 3.73 3.49
CA LEU A 114 -17.90 2.50 3.08
C LEU A 114 -18.57 1.81 4.27
N ARG A 115 -17.92 1.79 5.44
CA ARG A 115 -18.48 1.18 6.65
C ARG A 115 -19.74 1.90 7.12
N LYS A 116 -19.72 3.24 7.11
CA LYS A 116 -20.89 4.06 7.46
C LYS A 116 -22.07 3.80 6.51
N GLN A 117 -21.81 3.62 5.21
CA GLN A 117 -22.84 3.30 4.22
C GLN A 117 -23.47 1.92 4.49
N SER A 118 -22.67 0.89 4.75
CA SER A 118 -23.15 -0.45 5.11
C SER A 118 -24.08 -0.43 6.32
N TRP A 119 -23.72 0.30 7.39
CA TRP A 119 -24.58 0.42 8.57
C TRP A 119 -25.91 1.12 8.30
N ALA A 120 -25.92 2.14 7.43
CA ALA A 120 -27.14 2.84 7.07
C ALA A 120 -28.07 2.03 6.17
N GLU A 121 -27.54 1.04 5.44
CA GLU A 121 -28.32 0.07 4.66
C GLU A 121 -28.90 -1.04 5.55
N GLU A 122 -28.15 -1.51 6.55
CA GLU A 122 -28.60 -2.51 7.53
C GLU A 122 -29.71 -2.00 8.47
N SER A 123 -29.82 -0.67 8.64
CA SER A 123 -30.82 -0.04 9.52
C SER A 123 -32.14 0.33 8.84
N LYS A 124 -32.34 -0.06 7.57
CA LYS A 124 -33.57 0.17 6.79
C LYS A 124 -34.31 -1.14 6.58
#